data_AF-A0A661N107-F1
#
_entry.id   AF-A0A661N107-F1
#
_cell.length_a   1.000
_cell.length_b   1.000
_cell.length_c   1.000
_cell.angle_alpha   90.00
_cell.angle_beta   90.00
_cell.angle_gamma   90.00
#
_symmetry.space_group_name_H-M   'P 1'
#
loop_
_entity.id
_entity.type
_entity.pdbx_description
1 polymer ?
#
loop_
_entity_poly.entity_id
_entity_poly.type
_entity_poly.pdbx_seq_one_letter_code
_entity_poly.pdbx_strand_id
1 'polypeptide(L)'
;MRGRPLPIWYDRRYRPPIPAIPLINSTIGRRADYVIGYLLDRELIVPSQIRNAPAIAYDQLALVHSTGWLDSLADPEELGPLYGVPPAALQVGEVLRTIRLACGATLAAAHESLEQHQHGLNLLGGFHHAAPEGGSALSPVNDIAIAIAVLRGEGFSDRIVVLDFDAHPPDGTAACLRDDPAAWIGSLSGVDWGGVVGADETVLPKKTGDREYLEALAALLDRMPPTGLAFVISGGDVIAGDQLGSLGLTLAGARQRDLLVAEALSTSPTVWLPGGGYHRDAWKVLAGTAMAVALGSDEPIEQIDPLHERFARTAATLEPQALGASTELTLDDVLADLGGSPTASARLMGYYTAAGIEHGLERYGITGHLQRLGFEDIRVVIDRRGKGGRIRVLTGREPDAQLLVECVVERLDLDGRQLLYIEWLALQNPKLQAGPERPLLPGQEHPGLGLAREASEVLLQMARRLNLSGVAFRPAWYHTAYTVRHSCRFVDPARQGRFEAMLRDFKQAPLDEITRATADGRILMNDVTYPWEPEVMVHWLNGGPDDEAAIAAERCAVRFSLATPSE
;
A
#
# COMPACT_ATOMS: atom_id res chain seq x y z
N MET A 1 -24.73 -4.67 -17.04
CA MET A 1 -24.19 -5.48 -18.15
C MET A 1 -23.51 -6.69 -17.53
N ARG A 2 -23.79 -7.93 -17.96
CA ARG A 2 -23.00 -9.08 -17.49
C ARG A 2 -21.75 -9.15 -18.38
N GLY A 3 -20.61 -8.71 -17.85
CA GLY A 3 -19.33 -8.82 -18.55
C GLY A 3 -18.88 -10.27 -18.72
N ARG A 4 -17.74 -10.47 -19.37
CA ARG A 4 -17.08 -11.78 -19.47
C ARG A 4 -16.72 -12.26 -18.06
N PRO A 5 -16.91 -13.55 -17.75
CA PRO A 5 -16.42 -14.11 -16.49
C PRO A 5 -14.89 -13.94 -16.44
N LEU A 6 -14.41 -13.21 -15.43
CA LEU A 6 -12.98 -13.04 -15.15
C LEU A 6 -12.69 -13.64 -13.77
N PRO A 7 -12.07 -14.82 -13.66
CA PRO A 7 -11.50 -15.28 -12.40
C PRO A 7 -10.36 -14.36 -11.97
N ILE A 8 -10.34 -13.99 -10.69
CA ILE A 8 -9.37 -13.07 -10.10
C ILE A 8 -8.68 -13.75 -8.92
N TRP A 9 -7.37 -13.95 -9.02
CA TRP A 9 -6.56 -14.49 -7.93
C TRP A 9 -6.14 -13.40 -6.97
N TYR A 10 -6.44 -13.62 -5.70
CA TYR A 10 -6.18 -12.69 -4.63
C TYR A 10 -5.99 -13.42 -3.31
N ASP A 11 -5.03 -12.96 -2.52
CA ASP A 11 -4.88 -13.34 -1.14
C ASP A 11 -4.59 -12.10 -0.29
N ARG A 12 -5.16 -12.00 0.92
CA ARG A 12 -4.86 -10.90 1.86
C ARG A 12 -3.38 -10.81 2.22
N ARG A 13 -2.63 -11.90 2.04
CA ARG A 13 -1.18 -11.96 2.26
C ARG A 13 -0.39 -11.27 1.16
N TYR A 14 -1.01 -10.89 0.03
CA TYR A 14 -0.36 -10.12 -1.04
C TYR A 14 0.19 -8.78 -0.58
N ARG A 15 -0.28 -8.25 0.56
CA ARG A 15 0.44 -7.21 1.28
C ARG A 15 1.73 -7.77 1.89
N PRO A 16 2.94 -7.45 1.40
CA PRO A 16 4.16 -7.89 2.07
C PRO A 16 4.24 -7.29 3.49
N PRO A 17 4.76 -8.04 4.48
CA PRO A 17 4.90 -7.57 5.85
C PRO A 17 6.18 -6.72 5.99
N ILE A 18 6.25 -5.65 5.21
CA ILE A 18 7.39 -4.72 5.20
C ILE A 18 6.86 -3.36 5.65
N PRO A 19 7.29 -2.83 6.82
CA PRO A 19 6.71 -1.60 7.40
C PRO A 19 6.81 -0.37 6.49
N ALA A 20 7.88 -0.27 5.70
CA ALA A 20 8.08 0.78 4.70
C ALA A 20 9.15 0.32 3.70
N ILE A 21 8.98 0.63 2.42
CA ILE A 21 10.03 0.49 1.41
C ILE A 21 10.52 1.92 1.14
N PRO A 22 11.73 2.32 1.61
CA PRO A 22 12.21 3.71 1.56
C PRO A 22 12.15 4.37 0.17
N LEU A 23 12.36 3.59 -0.89
CA LEU A 23 12.35 4.04 -2.27
C LEU A 23 10.95 4.35 -2.81
N ILE A 24 9.90 3.92 -2.11
CA ILE A 24 8.55 3.93 -2.67
C ILE A 24 7.48 4.28 -1.63
N ASN A 25 6.55 5.14 -2.02
CA ASN A 25 5.39 5.46 -1.18
C ASN A 25 4.70 4.18 -0.69
N SER A 26 4.26 4.20 0.58
CA SER A 26 3.74 3.04 1.33
C SER A 26 2.49 2.36 0.74
N THR A 27 2.00 2.78 -0.42
CA THR A 27 0.78 2.28 -1.06
C THR A 27 0.95 0.99 -1.87
N ILE A 28 2.17 0.61 -2.30
CA ILE A 28 2.39 -0.61 -3.12
C ILE A 28 1.78 -1.83 -2.45
N GLY A 29 2.11 -2.03 -1.17
CA GLY A 29 1.71 -3.23 -0.45
C GLY A 29 0.20 -3.37 -0.24
N ARG A 30 -0.61 -2.40 -0.66
CA ARG A 30 -2.07 -2.44 -0.50
C ARG A 30 -2.81 -2.44 -1.84
N ARG A 31 -2.10 -2.47 -2.96
CA ARG A 31 -2.69 -2.38 -4.31
C ARG A 31 -3.75 -3.45 -4.55
N ALA A 32 -3.46 -4.71 -4.25
CA ALA A 32 -4.40 -5.82 -4.43
C ALA A 32 -5.67 -5.66 -3.55
N ASP A 33 -5.50 -5.28 -2.28
CA ASP A 33 -6.62 -5.02 -1.35
C ASP A 33 -7.52 -3.89 -1.86
N TYR A 34 -6.93 -2.82 -2.40
CA TYR A 34 -7.66 -1.67 -2.95
C TYR A 34 -8.47 -2.06 -4.18
N VAL A 35 -7.88 -2.84 -5.08
CA VAL A 35 -8.55 -3.31 -6.30
C VAL A 35 -9.73 -4.22 -5.95
N ILE A 36 -9.54 -5.25 -5.12
CA ILE A 36 -10.64 -6.15 -4.74
C ILE A 36 -11.74 -5.40 -4.00
N GLY A 37 -11.38 -4.50 -3.08
CA GLY A 37 -12.35 -3.65 -2.39
C GLY A 37 -13.21 -2.90 -3.40
N TYR A 38 -12.58 -2.08 -4.25
CA TYR A 38 -13.26 -1.27 -5.25
C TYR A 38 -14.17 -2.08 -6.19
N LEU A 39 -13.65 -3.18 -6.76
CA LEU A 39 -14.41 -3.99 -7.72
C LEU A 39 -15.66 -4.63 -7.09
N LEU A 40 -15.57 -5.08 -5.83
CA LEU A 40 -16.73 -5.62 -5.11
C LEU A 40 -17.74 -4.52 -4.73
N ASP A 41 -17.25 -3.36 -4.27
CA ASP A 41 -18.12 -2.27 -3.81
C ASP A 41 -18.94 -1.66 -4.93
N ARG A 42 -18.37 -1.60 -6.12
CA ARG A 42 -19.03 -1.12 -7.33
C ARG A 42 -19.80 -2.22 -8.06
N GLU A 43 -19.88 -3.41 -7.47
CA GLU A 43 -20.55 -4.60 -8.05
C GLU A 43 -20.05 -4.94 -9.47
N LEU A 44 -18.78 -4.62 -9.75
CA LEU A 44 -18.12 -4.89 -11.03
C LEU A 44 -17.70 -6.36 -11.14
N ILE A 45 -17.52 -7.02 -9.99
CA ILE A 45 -17.32 -8.46 -9.85
C ILE A 45 -18.17 -9.00 -8.70
N VAL A 46 -18.36 -10.31 -8.68
CA VAL A 46 -18.98 -11.02 -7.54
C VAL A 46 -17.96 -11.85 -6.76
N PRO A 47 -18.19 -12.14 -5.46
CA PRO A 47 -17.25 -12.90 -4.64
C PRO A 47 -16.85 -14.27 -5.22
N SER A 48 -17.74 -14.92 -5.98
CA SER A 48 -17.47 -16.21 -6.62
C SER A 48 -16.47 -16.13 -7.78
N GLN A 49 -16.06 -14.94 -8.22
CA GLN A 49 -14.96 -14.76 -9.18
C GLN A 49 -13.59 -14.75 -8.50
N ILE A 50 -13.53 -14.58 -7.17
CA ILE A 50 -12.27 -14.54 -6.43
C ILE A 50 -11.77 -15.97 -6.23
N ARG A 51 -10.52 -16.20 -6.61
CA ARG A 51 -9.80 -17.46 -6.48
C ARG A 51 -8.68 -17.31 -5.45
N ASN A 52 -8.42 -18.37 -4.73
CA ASN A 52 -7.17 -18.55 -3.98
C ASN A 52 -6.36 -19.64 -4.70
N ALA A 53 -5.04 -19.56 -4.61
CA ALA A 53 -4.16 -20.61 -5.09
C ALA A 53 -3.25 -21.09 -3.95
N PRO A 54 -2.84 -22.37 -3.97
CA PRO A 54 -1.77 -22.82 -3.10
C PRO A 54 -0.47 -22.09 -3.44
N ALA A 55 0.42 -21.98 -2.46
CA ALA A 55 1.77 -21.49 -2.72
C ALA A 55 2.50 -22.46 -3.66
N ILE A 56 3.21 -21.92 -4.67
CA ILE A 56 4.04 -22.72 -5.57
C ILE A 56 5.05 -23.56 -4.77
N ALA A 57 5.30 -24.79 -5.21
CA ALA A 57 6.24 -25.69 -4.55
C ALA A 57 7.70 -25.33 -4.91
N TYR A 58 8.65 -25.72 -4.05
CA TYR A 58 10.07 -25.37 -4.25
C TYR A 58 10.70 -26.09 -5.46
N ASP A 59 10.28 -27.32 -5.75
CA ASP A 59 10.68 -28.06 -6.94
C ASP A 59 10.22 -27.37 -8.24
N GLN A 60 9.03 -26.77 -8.23
CA GLN A 60 8.53 -25.96 -9.34
C GLN A 60 9.31 -24.64 -9.50
N LEU A 61 9.69 -23.98 -8.39
CA LEU A 61 10.60 -22.83 -8.46
C LEU A 61 11.95 -23.21 -9.10
N ALA A 62 12.47 -24.40 -8.75
CA ALA A 62 13.75 -24.92 -9.21
C ALA A 62 13.76 -25.35 -10.69
N LEU A 63 12.62 -25.31 -11.38
CA LEU A 63 12.57 -25.48 -12.84
C LEU A 63 13.18 -24.29 -13.59
N VAL A 64 13.24 -23.12 -12.95
CA VAL A 64 13.71 -21.87 -13.58
C VAL A 64 14.89 -21.27 -12.81
N HIS A 65 14.83 -21.28 -11.48
CA HIS A 65 15.86 -20.67 -10.65
C HIS A 65 16.81 -21.73 -10.10
N SER A 66 18.09 -21.38 -10.00
CA SER A 66 19.07 -22.28 -9.40
C SER A 66 18.75 -22.53 -7.94
N THR A 67 19.04 -23.74 -7.45
CA THR A 67 18.84 -24.07 -6.03
C THR A 67 19.69 -23.18 -5.14
N GLY A 68 20.90 -22.79 -5.58
CA GLY A 68 21.75 -21.86 -4.86
C GLY A 68 21.09 -20.50 -4.65
N TRP A 69 20.46 -19.95 -5.69
CA TRP A 69 19.68 -18.72 -5.57
C TRP A 69 18.47 -18.91 -4.64
N LEU A 70 17.68 -19.97 -4.83
CA LEU A 70 16.49 -20.23 -4.01
C LEU A 70 16.80 -20.42 -2.52
N ASP A 71 17.92 -21.09 -2.19
CA ASP A 71 18.38 -21.26 -0.82
C ASP A 71 18.85 -19.92 -0.23
N SER A 72 19.51 -19.08 -1.04
CA SER A 72 19.98 -17.75 -0.61
C SER A 72 18.84 -16.81 -0.19
N LEU A 73 17.64 -16.97 -0.76
CA LEU A 73 16.46 -16.16 -0.42
C LEU A 73 15.98 -16.35 1.02
N ALA A 74 16.43 -17.40 1.73
CA ALA A 74 16.19 -17.58 3.15
C ALA A 74 17.04 -16.63 4.03
N ASP A 75 18.08 -16.01 3.46
CA ASP A 75 18.93 -15.03 4.12
C ASP A 75 18.33 -13.61 3.97
N PRO A 76 18.03 -12.90 5.07
CA PRO A 76 17.56 -11.52 4.99
C PRO A 76 18.60 -10.55 4.41
N GLU A 77 19.89 -10.88 4.38
CA GLU A 77 20.95 -10.08 3.73
C GLU A 77 20.85 -10.13 2.20
N GLU A 78 20.33 -11.23 1.63
CA GLU A 78 20.07 -11.36 0.19
C GLU A 78 18.70 -10.78 -0.19
N LEU A 79 17.69 -11.03 0.64
CA LEU A 79 16.32 -10.58 0.37
C LEU A 79 16.13 -9.07 0.63
N GLY A 80 16.83 -8.50 1.61
CA GLY A 80 16.74 -7.09 2.02
C GLY A 80 16.97 -6.10 0.87
N PRO A 81 18.10 -6.21 0.16
CA PRO A 81 18.44 -5.35 -0.98
C PRO A 81 17.37 -5.33 -2.08
N LEU A 82 16.70 -6.46 -2.36
CA LEU A 82 15.65 -6.52 -3.38
C LEU A 82 14.47 -5.60 -3.08
N TYR A 83 14.21 -5.35 -1.79
CA TYR A 83 13.16 -4.46 -1.30
C TYR A 83 13.68 -3.11 -0.81
N GLY A 84 15.00 -2.88 -0.86
CA GLY A 84 15.64 -1.69 -0.31
C GLY A 84 15.36 -1.50 1.18
N VAL A 85 15.30 -2.60 1.94
CA VAL A 85 15.07 -2.56 3.39
C VAL A 85 16.17 -3.29 4.15
N PRO A 86 16.49 -2.86 5.37
CA PRO A 86 17.47 -3.55 6.18
C PRO A 86 17.00 -4.97 6.53
N PRO A 87 17.92 -5.95 6.65
CA PRO A 87 17.62 -7.34 7.02
C PRO A 87 16.70 -7.48 8.23
N ALA A 88 16.92 -6.67 9.28
CA ALA A 88 16.10 -6.67 10.50
C ALA A 88 14.63 -6.27 10.27
N ALA A 89 14.30 -5.63 9.15
CA ALA A 89 12.94 -5.25 8.78
C ALA A 89 12.17 -6.31 7.99
N LEU A 90 12.82 -7.42 7.63
CA LEU A 90 12.19 -8.50 6.90
C LEU A 90 11.69 -9.60 7.83
N GLN A 91 10.47 -10.03 7.57
CA GLN A 91 9.99 -11.34 8.00
C GLN A 91 10.12 -12.29 6.83
N VAL A 92 11.33 -12.82 6.61
CA VAL A 92 11.71 -13.59 5.41
C VAL A 92 10.69 -14.66 5.06
N GLY A 93 10.30 -15.50 6.02
CA GLY A 93 9.33 -16.57 5.79
C GLY A 93 7.97 -16.08 5.28
N GLU A 94 7.49 -14.94 5.78
CA GLU A 94 6.21 -14.36 5.33
C GLU A 94 6.31 -13.61 4.01
N VAL A 95 7.47 -13.01 3.70
CA VAL A 95 7.76 -12.44 2.38
C VAL A 95 7.81 -13.55 1.32
N LEU A 96 8.59 -14.61 1.57
CA LEU A 96 8.66 -15.78 0.68
C LEU A 96 7.31 -16.47 0.52
N ARG A 97 6.52 -16.60 1.58
CA ARG A 97 5.14 -17.11 1.49
C ARG A 97 4.30 -16.25 0.54
N THR A 98 4.41 -14.92 0.63
CA THR A 98 3.68 -13.98 -0.22
C THR A 98 4.05 -14.16 -1.69
N ILE A 99 5.35 -14.21 -1.99
CA ILE A 99 5.87 -14.42 -3.35
C ILE A 99 5.42 -15.76 -3.92
N ARG A 100 5.48 -16.83 -3.11
CA ARG A 100 5.06 -18.16 -3.55
C ARG A 100 3.56 -18.27 -3.78
N LEU A 101 2.74 -17.57 -3.01
CA LEU A 101 1.29 -17.47 -3.25
C LEU A 101 0.98 -16.73 -4.55
N ALA A 102 1.75 -15.68 -4.87
CA ALA A 102 1.65 -14.98 -6.15
C ALA A 102 2.04 -15.89 -7.33
N CYS A 103 3.16 -16.62 -7.22
CA CYS A 103 3.60 -17.56 -8.26
C CYS A 103 2.60 -18.70 -8.49
N GLY A 104 2.09 -19.27 -7.39
CA GLY A 104 1.08 -20.34 -7.46
C GLY A 104 -0.23 -19.85 -8.07
N ALA A 105 -0.60 -18.58 -7.84
CA ALA A 105 -1.72 -17.94 -8.50
C ALA A 105 -1.51 -17.70 -9.99
N THR A 106 -0.30 -17.32 -10.43
CA THR A 106 0.03 -17.21 -11.86
C THR A 106 -0.11 -18.55 -12.57
N LEU A 107 0.41 -19.64 -11.98
CA LEU A 107 0.24 -20.99 -12.52
C LEU A 107 -1.23 -21.44 -12.53
N ALA A 108 -1.96 -21.27 -11.40
CA ALA A 108 -3.37 -21.63 -11.32
C ALA A 108 -4.23 -20.84 -12.32
N ALA A 109 -3.92 -19.57 -12.53
CA ALA A 109 -4.55 -18.74 -13.54
C ALA A 109 -4.29 -19.25 -14.95
N ALA A 110 -3.07 -19.70 -15.24
CA ALA A 110 -2.73 -20.27 -16.54
C ALA A 110 -3.52 -21.56 -16.82
N HIS A 111 -3.61 -22.47 -15.84
CA HIS A 111 -4.42 -23.68 -15.96
C HIS A 111 -5.90 -23.38 -16.20
N GLU A 112 -6.53 -22.54 -15.35
CA GLU A 112 -7.97 -22.21 -15.49
C GLU A 112 -8.23 -21.45 -16.80
N SER A 113 -7.30 -20.59 -17.24
CA SER A 113 -7.42 -19.87 -18.52
C SER A 113 -7.36 -20.83 -19.71
N LEU A 114 -6.42 -21.78 -19.71
CA LEU A 114 -6.30 -22.81 -20.74
C LEU A 114 -7.53 -23.73 -20.77
N GLU A 115 -7.97 -24.23 -19.61
CA GLU A 115 -9.10 -25.17 -19.51
C GLU A 115 -10.42 -24.53 -19.96
N GLN A 116 -10.66 -23.28 -19.56
CA GLN A 116 -11.92 -22.59 -19.83
C GLN A 116 -11.85 -21.69 -21.07
N HIS A 117 -10.70 -21.62 -21.75
CA HIS A 117 -10.43 -20.71 -22.87
C HIS A 117 -10.84 -19.25 -22.57
N GLN A 118 -10.38 -18.72 -21.44
CA GLN A 118 -10.79 -17.41 -20.94
C GLN A 118 -9.59 -16.57 -20.46
N HIS A 119 -9.88 -15.33 -20.04
CA HIS A 119 -8.91 -14.48 -19.36
C HIS A 119 -8.90 -14.77 -17.86
N GLY A 120 -7.74 -14.69 -17.21
CA GLY A 120 -7.56 -14.68 -15.77
C GLY A 120 -6.75 -13.47 -15.32
N LEU A 121 -6.99 -12.97 -14.11
CA LEU A 121 -6.25 -11.85 -13.53
C LEU A 121 -5.68 -12.23 -12.18
N ASN A 122 -4.35 -12.20 -12.03
CA ASN A 122 -3.70 -12.35 -10.74
C ASN A 122 -3.29 -10.97 -10.21
N LEU A 123 -3.70 -10.63 -8.98
CA LEU A 123 -3.48 -9.29 -8.42
C LEU A 123 -2.09 -9.06 -7.80
N LEU A 124 -1.24 -10.09 -7.81
CA LEU A 124 0.17 -9.98 -7.46
C LEU A 124 1.01 -10.95 -8.30
N GLY A 125 2.04 -10.45 -8.96
CA GLY A 125 2.91 -11.19 -9.86
C GLY A 125 3.45 -10.26 -10.94
N GLY A 126 3.96 -10.83 -12.04
CA GLY A 126 4.69 -10.06 -13.04
C GLY A 126 6.08 -9.66 -12.53
N PHE A 127 6.74 -10.57 -11.83
CA PHE A 127 8.07 -10.40 -11.26
C PHE A 127 9.14 -10.57 -12.34
N HIS A 128 9.06 -9.72 -13.37
CA HIS A 128 9.77 -9.87 -14.63
C HIS A 128 11.27 -9.62 -14.58
N HIS A 129 11.79 -9.10 -13.46
CA HIS A 129 13.21 -8.77 -13.26
C HIS A 129 14.04 -9.92 -12.67
N ALA A 130 13.40 -11.01 -12.26
CA ALA A 130 14.12 -12.17 -11.75
C ALA A 130 14.70 -13.01 -12.90
N ALA A 131 15.99 -13.25 -12.83
CA ALA A 131 16.76 -14.13 -13.72
C ALA A 131 17.03 -15.50 -13.04
N PRO A 132 17.52 -16.52 -13.77
CA PRO A 132 17.75 -17.85 -13.20
C PRO A 132 18.65 -17.88 -11.96
N GLU A 133 19.69 -17.02 -11.93
CA GLU A 133 20.70 -16.99 -10.87
C GLU A 133 20.55 -15.82 -9.89
N GLY A 134 19.49 -15.02 -9.99
CA GLY A 134 19.35 -13.82 -9.17
C GLY A 134 18.06 -13.06 -9.37
N GLY A 135 17.60 -12.42 -8.31
CA GLY A 135 16.49 -11.48 -8.30
C GLY A 135 16.97 -10.04 -8.42
N SER A 136 16.09 -9.16 -8.89
CA SER A 136 16.35 -7.73 -8.88
C SER A 136 15.03 -6.95 -8.82
N ALA A 137 15.09 -5.67 -8.45
CA ALA A 137 13.96 -4.73 -8.49
C ALA A 137 12.61 -5.32 -8.02
N LEU A 138 12.54 -5.73 -6.75
CA LEU A 138 11.35 -6.31 -6.11
C LEU A 138 10.90 -7.68 -6.64
N SER A 139 11.68 -8.31 -7.53
CA SER A 139 11.39 -9.62 -8.14
C SER A 139 12.41 -10.68 -7.67
N PRO A 140 12.11 -11.45 -6.62
CA PRO A 140 13.02 -12.52 -6.16
C PRO A 140 13.00 -13.77 -7.06
N VAL A 141 11.85 -14.06 -7.69
CA VAL A 141 11.66 -15.18 -8.62
C VAL A 141 10.69 -14.74 -9.74
N ASN A 142 10.75 -15.40 -10.90
CA ASN A 142 9.98 -15.04 -12.09
C ASN A 142 8.73 -15.93 -12.22
N ASP A 143 7.59 -15.42 -11.76
CA ASP A 143 6.33 -16.19 -11.70
C ASP A 143 5.84 -16.66 -13.08
N ILE A 144 6.04 -15.86 -14.12
CA ILE A 144 5.65 -16.21 -15.50
C ILE A 144 6.52 -17.35 -16.02
N ALA A 145 7.84 -17.23 -15.90
CA ALA A 145 8.75 -18.28 -16.36
C ALA A 145 8.51 -19.60 -15.60
N ILE A 146 8.25 -19.55 -14.29
CA ILE A 146 7.92 -20.73 -13.49
C ILE A 146 6.64 -21.38 -14.01
N ALA A 147 5.59 -20.60 -14.26
CA ALA A 147 4.33 -21.13 -14.80
C ALA A 147 4.54 -21.78 -16.18
N ILE A 148 5.31 -21.13 -17.05
CA ILE A 148 5.66 -21.67 -18.38
C ILE A 148 6.41 -23.00 -18.23
N ALA A 149 7.44 -23.07 -17.40
CA ALA A 149 8.24 -24.28 -17.21
C ALA A 149 7.41 -25.47 -16.71
N VAL A 150 6.47 -25.22 -15.78
CA VAL A 150 5.53 -26.25 -15.31
C VAL A 150 4.62 -26.72 -16.45
N LEU A 151 3.99 -25.81 -17.19
CA LEU A 151 3.12 -26.15 -18.31
C LEU A 151 3.85 -26.95 -19.40
N ARG A 152 5.11 -26.58 -19.69
CA ARG A 152 5.98 -27.34 -20.62
C ARG A 152 6.23 -28.75 -20.10
N GLY A 153 6.50 -28.91 -18.80
CA GLY A 153 6.65 -30.21 -18.15
C GLY A 153 5.38 -31.08 -18.19
N GLU A 154 4.21 -30.44 -18.26
CA GLU A 154 2.90 -31.09 -18.41
C GLU A 154 2.52 -31.38 -19.87
N GLY A 155 3.38 -31.02 -20.83
CA GLY A 155 3.21 -31.31 -22.25
C GLY A 155 2.52 -30.20 -23.07
N PHE A 156 2.28 -29.03 -22.48
CA PHE A 156 1.81 -27.88 -23.25
C PHE A 156 2.91 -27.42 -24.23
N SER A 157 2.68 -27.56 -25.52
CA SER A 157 3.71 -27.31 -26.57
C SER A 157 3.37 -26.14 -27.48
N ASP A 158 2.19 -25.55 -27.35
CA ASP A 158 1.78 -24.39 -28.14
C ASP A 158 2.63 -23.17 -27.79
N ARG A 159 2.67 -22.22 -28.73
CA ARG A 159 3.41 -20.97 -28.56
C ARG A 159 2.84 -20.17 -27.39
N ILE A 160 3.72 -19.72 -26.50
CA ILE A 160 3.40 -18.78 -25.43
C ILE A 160 3.88 -17.39 -25.82
N VAL A 161 3.01 -16.40 -25.62
CA VAL A 161 3.34 -14.99 -25.78
C VAL A 161 3.42 -14.33 -24.41
N VAL A 162 4.48 -13.58 -24.14
CA VAL A 162 4.55 -12.68 -22.98
C VAL A 162 4.54 -11.25 -23.49
N LEU A 163 3.47 -10.52 -23.18
CA LEU A 163 3.36 -9.09 -23.44
C LEU A 163 3.71 -8.32 -22.18
N ASP A 164 4.82 -7.59 -22.21
CA ASP A 164 5.33 -6.84 -21.07
C ASP A 164 5.18 -5.34 -21.29
N PHE A 165 4.21 -4.75 -20.59
CA PHE A 165 3.90 -3.32 -20.63
C PHE A 165 4.24 -2.60 -19.33
N ASP A 166 5.20 -3.14 -18.59
CA ASP A 166 5.89 -2.42 -17.52
C ASP A 166 6.78 -1.30 -18.09
N ALA A 167 7.03 -0.25 -17.30
CA ALA A 167 7.94 0.82 -17.73
C ALA A 167 9.39 0.34 -17.85
N HIS A 168 9.74 -0.78 -17.22
CA HIS A 168 11.08 -1.35 -17.23
C HIS A 168 11.22 -2.50 -18.25
N PRO A 169 12.45 -2.75 -18.72
CA PRO A 169 12.71 -3.83 -19.68
C PRO A 169 12.38 -5.23 -19.11
N PRO A 170 11.96 -6.19 -19.96
CA PRO A 170 11.61 -7.57 -19.55
C PRO A 170 12.86 -8.46 -19.37
N ASP A 171 13.90 -7.95 -18.72
CA ASP A 171 15.25 -8.52 -18.68
C ASP A 171 15.30 -9.92 -18.04
N GLY A 172 14.71 -10.08 -16.85
CA GLY A 172 14.66 -11.36 -16.16
C GLY A 172 13.83 -12.41 -16.91
N THR A 173 12.67 -12.03 -17.43
CA THR A 173 11.81 -12.90 -18.24
C THR A 173 12.52 -13.36 -19.50
N ALA A 174 13.22 -12.47 -20.21
CA ALA A 174 14.01 -12.83 -21.38
C ALA A 174 15.19 -13.75 -21.04
N ALA A 175 15.84 -13.53 -19.88
CA ALA A 175 16.90 -14.43 -19.40
C ALA A 175 16.35 -15.83 -19.08
N CYS A 176 15.20 -15.93 -18.42
CA CYS A 176 14.58 -17.20 -18.06
C CYS A 176 14.05 -18.00 -19.26
N LEU A 177 13.54 -17.32 -20.29
CA LEU A 177 12.92 -17.97 -21.46
C LEU A 177 13.85 -18.15 -22.66
N ARG A 178 15.15 -17.85 -22.50
CA ARG A 178 16.14 -17.86 -23.58
C ARG A 178 16.17 -19.16 -24.39
N ASP A 179 15.97 -20.29 -23.71
CA ASP A 179 16.05 -21.63 -24.32
C ASP A 179 14.68 -22.20 -24.72
N ASP A 180 13.57 -21.46 -24.58
CA ASP A 180 12.24 -21.87 -25.06
C ASP A 180 11.97 -21.26 -26.46
N PRO A 181 12.13 -22.03 -27.56
CA PRO A 181 11.87 -21.53 -28.92
C PRO A 181 10.39 -21.29 -29.22
N ALA A 182 9.49 -21.78 -28.36
CA ALA A 182 8.05 -21.57 -28.44
C ALA A 182 7.58 -20.39 -27.55
N ALA A 183 8.50 -19.67 -26.89
CA ALA A 183 8.20 -18.39 -26.25
C ALA A 183 8.44 -17.22 -27.21
N TRP A 184 7.60 -16.19 -27.12
CA TRP A 184 7.84 -14.88 -27.75
C TRP A 184 7.54 -13.79 -26.72
N ILE A 185 8.45 -12.82 -26.61
CA ILE A 185 8.33 -11.71 -25.65
C ILE A 185 8.23 -10.43 -26.48
N GLY A 186 7.14 -9.68 -26.30
CA GLY A 186 6.95 -8.34 -26.85
C GLY A 186 6.85 -7.33 -25.72
N SER A 187 7.58 -6.20 -25.82
CA SER A 187 7.60 -5.22 -24.74
C SER A 187 7.64 -3.76 -25.21
N LEU A 188 7.01 -2.89 -24.43
CA LEU A 188 7.12 -1.44 -24.53
C LEU A 188 7.63 -0.86 -23.21
N SER A 189 8.94 -0.63 -23.11
CA SER A 189 9.58 -0.05 -21.93
C SER A 189 9.83 1.45 -22.12
N GLY A 190 10.03 2.19 -21.04
CA GLY A 190 10.48 3.59 -21.07
C GLY A 190 11.87 3.79 -20.47
N VAL A 191 12.44 2.74 -19.88
CA VAL A 191 13.76 2.75 -19.24
C VAL A 191 14.72 1.95 -20.09
N ASP A 192 15.82 2.58 -20.50
CA ASP A 192 16.85 1.94 -21.31
C ASP A 192 17.96 1.37 -20.42
N TRP A 193 18.09 0.04 -20.37
CA TRP A 193 19.19 -0.67 -19.71
C TRP A 193 20.22 -1.25 -20.69
N GLY A 194 20.23 -0.78 -21.95
CA GLY A 194 21.15 -1.23 -22.99
C GLY A 194 20.59 -2.31 -23.92
N GLY A 195 19.26 -2.46 -23.95
CA GLY A 195 18.51 -3.42 -24.77
C GLY A 195 18.48 -4.85 -24.22
N VAL A 196 17.33 -5.52 -24.38
CA VAL A 196 17.14 -6.91 -23.92
C VAL A 196 17.29 -7.91 -25.06
N VAL A 197 18.24 -8.84 -24.92
CA VAL A 197 18.40 -9.96 -25.86
C VAL A 197 17.28 -10.98 -25.66
N GLY A 198 16.58 -11.35 -26.74
CA GLY A 198 15.52 -12.35 -26.70
C GLY A 198 14.10 -11.77 -26.55
N ALA A 199 13.95 -10.45 -26.58
CA ALA A 199 12.66 -9.76 -26.61
C ALA A 199 12.52 -8.84 -27.83
N ASP A 200 11.32 -8.77 -28.41
CA ASP A 200 10.90 -7.71 -29.33
C ASP A 200 10.52 -6.48 -28.51
N GLU A 201 11.55 -5.81 -27.97
CA GLU A 201 11.42 -4.63 -27.14
C GLU A 201 11.45 -3.35 -27.98
N THR A 202 10.50 -2.46 -27.73
CA THR A 202 10.56 -1.06 -28.20
C THR A 202 10.73 -0.14 -27.01
N VAL A 203 11.93 0.45 -26.88
CA VAL A 203 12.22 1.44 -25.83
C VAL A 203 11.68 2.80 -26.25
N LEU A 204 10.72 3.31 -25.48
CA LEU A 204 10.05 4.58 -25.71
C LEU A 204 10.78 5.74 -25.02
N PRO A 205 10.76 6.95 -25.60
CA PRO A 205 11.32 8.13 -24.96
C PRO A 205 10.70 8.39 -23.58
N LYS A 206 11.48 9.00 -22.67
CA LYS A 206 10.95 9.45 -21.38
C LYS A 206 9.76 10.38 -21.58
N LYS A 207 8.75 10.24 -20.72
CA LYS A 207 7.48 10.98 -20.73
C LYS A 207 6.64 10.77 -21.99
N THR A 208 6.83 9.68 -22.72
CA THR A 208 5.93 9.29 -23.81
C THR A 208 4.49 9.25 -23.30
N GLY A 209 3.59 9.96 -24.00
CA GLY A 209 2.19 10.08 -23.65
C GLY A 209 1.31 9.04 -24.36
N ASP A 210 0.00 9.14 -24.17
CA ASP A 210 -0.96 8.14 -24.60
C ASP A 210 -0.90 7.86 -26.12
N ARG A 211 -0.85 8.90 -26.95
CA ARG A 211 -0.92 8.73 -28.41
C ARG A 211 0.28 7.94 -28.95
N GLU A 212 1.49 8.38 -28.64
CA GLU A 212 2.72 7.76 -29.11
C GLU A 212 2.88 6.34 -28.54
N TYR A 213 2.46 6.12 -27.29
CA TYR A 213 2.46 4.79 -26.69
C TYR A 213 1.51 3.83 -27.40
N LEU A 214 0.27 4.27 -27.68
CA LEU A 214 -0.74 3.44 -28.34
C LEU A 214 -0.38 3.16 -29.82
N GLU A 215 0.28 4.09 -30.49
CA GLU A 215 0.86 3.87 -31.83
C GLU A 215 1.94 2.76 -31.80
N ALA A 216 2.85 2.81 -30.82
CA ALA A 216 3.86 1.76 -30.64
C ALA A 216 3.25 0.40 -30.25
N LEU A 217 2.20 0.42 -29.43
CA LEU A 217 1.44 -0.78 -29.05
C LEU A 217 0.80 -1.45 -30.26
N ALA A 218 0.11 -0.69 -31.11
CA ALA A 218 -0.47 -1.23 -32.33
C ALA A 218 0.60 -1.89 -33.21
N ALA A 219 1.74 -1.22 -33.40
CA ALA A 219 2.86 -1.77 -34.17
C ALA A 219 3.45 -3.05 -33.57
N LEU A 220 3.54 -3.15 -32.23
CA LEU A 220 4.00 -4.36 -31.54
C LEU A 220 2.99 -5.51 -31.71
N LEU A 221 1.69 -5.23 -31.52
CA LEU A 221 0.62 -6.21 -31.67
C LEU A 221 0.52 -6.75 -33.12
N ASP A 222 0.81 -5.92 -34.13
CA ASP A 222 0.89 -6.37 -35.54
C ASP A 222 1.99 -7.41 -35.77
N ARG A 223 3.04 -7.42 -34.94
CA ARG A 223 4.14 -8.42 -35.00
C ARG A 223 3.89 -9.63 -34.11
N MET A 224 2.86 -9.60 -33.26
CA MET A 224 2.55 -10.67 -32.31
C MET A 224 2.20 -11.96 -33.07
N PRO A 225 2.89 -13.09 -32.80
CA PRO A 225 2.56 -14.35 -33.43
C PRO A 225 1.28 -14.97 -32.83
N PRO A 226 0.60 -15.89 -33.55
CA PRO A 226 -0.48 -16.68 -32.97
C PRO A 226 -0.02 -17.45 -31.72
N THR A 227 -0.86 -17.48 -30.69
CA THR A 227 -0.50 -18.04 -29.38
C THR A 227 -1.59 -18.94 -28.81
N GLY A 228 -1.17 -20.01 -28.13
CA GLY A 228 -2.04 -20.88 -27.35
C GLY A 228 -2.29 -20.36 -25.93
N LEU A 229 -1.46 -19.46 -25.42
CA LEU A 229 -1.60 -18.80 -24.11
C LEU A 229 -0.75 -17.54 -24.06
N ALA A 230 -1.34 -16.42 -23.62
CA ALA A 230 -0.60 -15.19 -23.39
C ALA A 230 -0.50 -14.83 -21.90
N PHE A 231 0.67 -14.39 -21.46
CA PHE A 231 0.84 -13.67 -20.20
C PHE A 231 0.95 -12.17 -20.51
N VAL A 232 0.23 -11.33 -19.76
CA VAL A 232 0.19 -9.88 -19.99
C VAL A 232 0.55 -9.15 -18.69
N ILE A 233 1.66 -8.43 -18.68
CA ILE A 233 2.03 -7.55 -17.57
C ILE A 233 1.49 -6.15 -17.85
N SER A 234 0.46 -5.75 -17.11
CA SER A 234 -0.18 -4.44 -17.19
C SER A 234 0.41 -3.47 -16.16
N GLY A 235 1.71 -3.21 -16.29
CA GLY A 235 2.49 -2.36 -15.38
C GLY A 235 1.78 -1.04 -15.07
N GLY A 236 1.70 -0.71 -13.78
CA GLY A 236 1.10 0.51 -13.27
C GLY A 236 2.08 1.69 -13.19
N ASP A 237 3.37 1.45 -13.39
CA ASP A 237 4.44 2.43 -13.35
C ASP A 237 4.62 3.22 -14.66
N VAL A 238 3.83 2.91 -15.69
CA VAL A 238 3.81 3.65 -16.95
C VAL A 238 3.15 5.03 -16.86
N ILE A 239 2.44 5.32 -15.76
CA ILE A 239 1.65 6.55 -15.63
C ILE A 239 2.50 7.76 -15.22
N ALA A 240 2.07 8.94 -15.68
CA ALA A 240 2.75 10.18 -15.36
C ALA A 240 2.86 10.41 -13.84
N GLY A 241 4.08 10.70 -13.38
CA GLY A 241 4.36 10.98 -11.97
C GLY A 241 4.61 9.74 -11.11
N ASP A 242 4.69 8.55 -11.72
CA ASP A 242 5.25 7.38 -11.06
C ASP A 242 6.69 7.64 -10.54
N GLN A 243 7.05 6.96 -9.45
CA GLN A 243 8.31 7.21 -8.74
C GLN A 243 9.51 6.50 -9.36
N LEU A 244 9.29 5.35 -10.02
CA LEU A 244 10.36 4.56 -10.63
C LEU A 244 10.19 4.46 -12.16
N GLY A 245 8.96 4.55 -12.67
CA GLY A 245 8.71 4.61 -14.11
C GLY A 245 9.10 5.95 -14.75
N SER A 246 9.37 5.91 -16.05
CA SER A 246 9.82 7.08 -16.83
C SER A 246 8.80 7.60 -17.84
N LEU A 247 7.68 6.90 -18.03
CA LEU A 247 6.65 7.19 -19.03
C LEU A 247 5.64 8.23 -18.53
N GLY A 248 4.74 8.65 -19.42
CA GLY A 248 3.82 9.77 -19.19
C GLY A 248 2.34 9.44 -19.45
N LEU A 249 1.94 8.17 -19.35
CA LEU A 249 0.56 7.79 -19.67
C LEU A 249 -0.43 8.38 -18.66
N THR A 250 -1.62 8.68 -19.15
CA THR A 250 -2.78 8.93 -18.29
C THR A 250 -3.40 7.60 -17.86
N LEU A 251 -4.28 7.64 -16.84
CA LEU A 251 -5.08 6.46 -16.47
C LEU A 251 -5.97 5.98 -17.63
N ALA A 252 -6.43 6.90 -18.48
CA ALA A 252 -7.20 6.58 -19.67
C ALA A 252 -6.34 5.93 -20.76
N GLY A 253 -5.11 6.41 -20.97
CA GLY A 253 -4.15 5.79 -21.88
C GLY A 253 -3.78 4.36 -21.46
N ALA A 254 -3.49 4.16 -20.17
CA ALA A 254 -3.24 2.82 -19.63
C ALA A 254 -4.47 1.91 -19.76
N ARG A 255 -5.67 2.46 -19.61
CA ARG A 255 -6.91 1.72 -19.87
C ARG A 255 -7.06 1.31 -21.34
N GLN A 256 -6.78 2.23 -22.25
CA GLN A 256 -6.88 1.98 -23.68
C GLN A 256 -5.87 0.92 -24.14
N ARG A 257 -4.66 0.90 -23.56
CA ARG A 257 -3.69 -0.19 -23.74
C ARG A 257 -4.34 -1.54 -23.41
N ASP A 258 -4.92 -1.68 -22.22
CA ASP A 258 -5.49 -2.94 -21.77
C ASP A 258 -6.68 -3.38 -22.64
N LEU A 259 -7.51 -2.45 -23.11
CA LEU A 259 -8.61 -2.73 -24.06
C LEU A 259 -8.11 -3.24 -25.41
N LEU A 260 -7.09 -2.59 -26.00
CA LEU A 260 -6.53 -3.00 -27.29
C LEU A 260 -5.85 -4.37 -27.20
N VAL A 261 -5.15 -4.63 -26.11
CA VAL A 261 -4.49 -5.93 -25.86
C VAL A 261 -5.54 -7.04 -25.64
N ALA A 262 -6.58 -6.77 -24.85
CA ALA A 262 -7.67 -7.73 -24.63
C ALA A 262 -8.43 -8.05 -25.92
N GLU A 263 -8.60 -7.06 -26.81
CA GLU A 263 -9.19 -7.28 -28.14
C GLU A 263 -8.29 -8.12 -29.04
N ALA A 264 -6.99 -7.80 -29.11
CA ALA A 264 -6.01 -8.56 -29.89
C ALA A 264 -5.87 -10.01 -29.43
N LEU A 265 -6.13 -10.28 -28.14
CA LEU A 265 -6.10 -11.61 -27.54
C LEU A 265 -7.50 -12.19 -27.29
N SER A 266 -8.54 -11.67 -27.93
CA SER A 266 -9.94 -12.04 -27.65
C SER A 266 -10.27 -13.52 -27.89
N THR A 267 -9.45 -14.23 -28.68
CA THR A 267 -9.58 -15.66 -28.99
C THR A 267 -8.55 -16.54 -28.29
N SER A 268 -7.63 -15.96 -27.52
CA SER A 268 -6.56 -16.68 -26.83
C SER A 268 -6.80 -16.62 -25.32
N PRO A 269 -6.53 -17.71 -24.57
CA PRO A 269 -6.53 -17.63 -23.12
C PRO A 269 -5.40 -16.74 -22.66
N THR A 270 -5.61 -15.99 -21.58
CA THR A 270 -4.64 -15.00 -21.10
C THR A 270 -4.54 -14.96 -19.59
N VAL A 271 -3.34 -14.74 -19.05
CA VAL A 271 -3.12 -14.41 -17.64
C VAL A 271 -2.59 -12.99 -17.52
N TRP A 272 -3.36 -12.12 -16.85
CA TRP A 272 -3.01 -10.73 -16.61
C TRP A 272 -2.37 -10.56 -15.24
N LEU A 273 -1.31 -9.75 -15.17
CA LEU A 273 -0.45 -9.54 -14.02
C LEU A 273 -0.13 -8.05 -13.87
N PRO A 274 0.12 -7.55 -12.65
CA PRO A 274 0.18 -6.11 -12.40
C PRO A 274 1.56 -5.47 -12.62
N GLY A 275 2.66 -6.23 -12.54
CA GLY A 275 4.03 -5.68 -12.63
C GLY A 275 4.32 -4.57 -11.60
N GLY A 276 5.13 -3.59 -12.00
CA GLY A 276 5.46 -2.36 -11.27
C GLY A 276 4.26 -1.43 -11.06
N GLY A 277 4.46 -0.38 -10.27
CA GLY A 277 3.41 0.61 -9.97
C GLY A 277 3.58 1.27 -8.61
N TYR A 278 4.06 2.50 -8.62
CA TYR A 278 4.65 3.19 -7.47
C TYR A 278 4.02 4.57 -7.23
N HIS A 279 3.18 5.03 -8.16
CA HIS A 279 2.28 6.15 -7.97
C HIS A 279 1.09 5.76 -7.06
N ARG A 280 0.53 6.75 -6.33
CA ARG A 280 -0.65 6.53 -5.45
C ARG A 280 -1.88 6.02 -6.21
N ASP A 281 -1.98 6.33 -7.50
CA ASP A 281 -3.10 5.95 -8.37
C ASP A 281 -2.77 4.68 -9.19
N ALA A 282 -1.63 4.02 -8.98
CA ALA A 282 -1.28 2.79 -9.70
C ALA A 282 -2.27 1.63 -9.45
N TRP A 283 -2.98 1.64 -8.31
CA TRP A 283 -4.06 0.68 -8.07
C TRP A 283 -5.25 0.87 -9.03
N LYS A 284 -5.45 2.08 -9.56
CA LYS A 284 -6.49 2.35 -10.57
C LYS A 284 -6.12 1.78 -11.94
N VAL A 285 -4.83 1.67 -12.25
CA VAL A 285 -4.38 0.96 -13.46
C VAL A 285 -4.80 -0.50 -13.36
N LEU A 286 -4.47 -1.18 -12.25
CA LEU A 286 -4.82 -2.60 -12.06
C LEU A 286 -6.33 -2.85 -11.94
N ALA A 287 -7.05 -2.03 -11.17
CA ALA A 287 -8.52 -2.05 -11.18
C ALA A 287 -9.05 -1.82 -12.59
N GLY A 288 -8.33 -1.03 -13.37
CA GLY A 288 -8.67 -0.75 -14.73
C GLY A 288 -8.45 -1.89 -15.70
N THR A 289 -7.37 -2.63 -15.55
CA THR A 289 -7.13 -3.89 -16.25
C THR A 289 -8.31 -4.84 -16.02
N ALA A 290 -8.76 -4.99 -14.77
CA ALA A 290 -9.91 -5.84 -14.44
C ALA A 290 -11.19 -5.40 -15.17
N MET A 291 -11.49 -4.10 -15.19
CA MET A 291 -12.64 -3.54 -15.88
C MET A 291 -12.53 -3.64 -17.41
N ALA A 292 -11.35 -3.45 -18.01
CA ALA A 292 -11.13 -3.62 -19.44
C ALA A 292 -11.36 -5.08 -19.85
N VAL A 293 -10.72 -6.01 -19.14
CA VAL A 293 -10.74 -7.44 -19.47
C VAL A 293 -12.10 -8.08 -19.16
N ALA A 294 -12.71 -7.76 -18.01
CA ALA A 294 -14.00 -8.34 -17.62
C ALA A 294 -15.18 -7.66 -18.33
N LEU A 295 -15.15 -6.33 -18.48
CA LEU A 295 -16.34 -5.55 -18.87
C LEU A 295 -16.19 -4.85 -20.24
N GLY A 296 -15.00 -4.83 -20.83
CA GLY A 296 -14.73 -4.00 -22.02
C GLY A 296 -14.94 -2.50 -21.75
N SER A 297 -14.75 -2.07 -20.50
CA SER A 297 -15.11 -0.73 -20.05
C SER A 297 -13.90 0.20 -20.00
N ASP A 298 -14.08 1.40 -20.54
CA ASP A 298 -13.17 2.55 -20.48
C ASP A 298 -13.61 3.60 -19.43
N GLU A 299 -14.63 3.30 -18.64
CA GLU A 299 -15.18 4.23 -17.64
C GLU A 299 -14.10 4.67 -16.64
N PRO A 300 -14.04 5.97 -16.32
CA PRO A 300 -13.03 6.50 -15.41
C PRO A 300 -13.27 5.98 -13.99
N ILE A 301 -12.17 5.74 -13.28
CA ILE A 301 -12.21 5.41 -11.86
C ILE A 301 -12.19 6.72 -11.05
N GLU A 302 -13.19 6.88 -10.19
CA GLU A 302 -13.37 8.06 -9.34
C GLU A 302 -12.16 8.32 -8.43
N GLN A 303 -12.00 9.59 -8.02
CA GLN A 303 -10.97 9.97 -7.05
C GLN A 303 -11.42 9.64 -5.62
N ILE A 304 -11.14 8.43 -5.18
CA ILE A 304 -11.45 7.93 -3.84
C ILE A 304 -10.19 7.52 -3.07
N ASP A 305 -10.25 7.47 -1.73
CA ASP A 305 -9.28 6.76 -0.90
C ASP A 305 -9.80 5.34 -0.59
N PRO A 306 -9.27 4.29 -1.25
CA PRO A 306 -9.77 2.93 -1.07
C PRO A 306 -9.55 2.40 0.35
N LEU A 307 -8.57 2.92 1.10
CA LEU A 307 -8.40 2.55 2.50
C LEU A 307 -9.55 3.09 3.35
N HIS A 308 -9.92 4.36 3.11
CA HIS A 308 -11.01 5.01 3.81
C HIS A 308 -12.34 4.28 3.60
N GLU A 309 -12.67 3.97 2.35
CA GLU A 309 -13.92 3.27 2.04
C GLU A 309 -13.96 1.87 2.67
N ARG A 310 -12.85 1.12 2.59
CA ARG A 310 -12.73 -0.19 3.21
C ARG A 310 -12.97 -0.12 4.72
N PHE A 311 -12.33 0.83 5.40
CA PHE A 311 -12.49 1.01 6.84
C PHE A 311 -13.90 1.47 7.21
N ALA A 312 -14.50 2.38 6.44
CA ALA A 312 -15.88 2.81 6.64
C ALA A 312 -16.87 1.63 6.53
N ARG A 313 -16.69 0.74 5.54
CA ARG A 313 -17.51 -0.47 5.40
C ARG A 313 -17.32 -1.44 6.55
N THR A 314 -16.07 -1.75 6.91
CA THR A 314 -15.79 -2.60 8.07
C THR A 314 -16.44 -2.00 9.32
N ALA A 315 -16.33 -0.68 9.53
CA ALA A 315 -16.94 0.02 10.65
C ALA A 315 -18.46 -0.09 10.68
N ALA A 316 -19.12 -0.08 9.53
CA ALA A 316 -20.58 -0.27 9.40
C ALA A 316 -21.03 -1.70 9.74
N THR A 317 -20.16 -2.71 9.54
CA THR A 317 -20.45 -4.10 9.91
C THR A 317 -20.16 -4.45 11.36
N LEU A 318 -19.48 -3.56 12.11
CA LEU A 318 -19.15 -3.78 13.51
C LEU A 318 -20.35 -3.44 14.40
N GLU A 319 -20.93 -4.44 15.04
CA GLU A 319 -22.04 -4.26 15.96
C GLU A 319 -21.63 -3.39 17.17
N PRO A 320 -22.45 -2.41 17.58
CA PRO A 320 -22.13 -1.55 18.71
C PRO A 320 -21.80 -2.31 20.00
N GLN A 321 -22.53 -3.40 20.26
CA GLN A 321 -22.35 -4.26 21.43
C GLN A 321 -20.99 -4.95 21.42
N ALA A 322 -20.53 -5.43 20.26
CA ALA A 322 -19.22 -6.09 20.13
C ALA A 322 -18.04 -5.17 20.49
N LEU A 323 -18.25 -3.85 20.48
CA LEU A 323 -17.23 -2.86 20.75
C LEU A 323 -17.31 -2.25 22.15
N GLY A 324 -18.51 -2.22 22.75
CA GLY A 324 -18.79 -1.51 24.00
C GLY A 324 -19.45 -2.31 25.11
N ALA A 325 -19.91 -3.53 24.85
CA ALA A 325 -20.38 -4.45 25.89
C ALA A 325 -19.21 -5.29 26.43
N SER A 326 -19.19 -5.57 27.73
CA SER A 326 -18.41 -6.69 28.26
C SER A 326 -19.27 -7.95 28.14
N THR A 327 -18.84 -8.91 27.35
CA THR A 327 -19.46 -10.25 27.29
C THR A 327 -18.88 -11.20 28.34
N GLU A 328 -17.82 -10.80 29.03
CA GLU A 328 -17.25 -11.54 30.15
C GLU A 328 -17.89 -11.08 31.46
N LEU A 329 -18.55 -12.01 32.16
CA LEU A 329 -18.83 -11.89 33.58
C LEU A 329 -17.48 -11.86 34.31
N THR A 330 -17.04 -10.68 34.71
CA THR A 330 -15.82 -10.55 35.50
C THR A 330 -16.08 -11.00 36.94
N LEU A 331 -15.03 -11.39 37.67
CA LEU A 331 -15.16 -11.69 39.11
C LEU A 331 -15.74 -10.47 39.86
N ASP A 332 -15.47 -9.26 39.36
CA ASP A 332 -16.00 -8.01 39.88
C ASP A 332 -17.50 -7.84 39.61
N ASP A 333 -18.02 -8.36 38.49
CA ASP A 333 -19.47 -8.40 38.20
C ASP A 333 -20.19 -9.38 39.15
N VAL A 334 -19.55 -10.51 39.47
CA VAL A 334 -20.07 -11.47 40.47
C VAL A 334 -19.99 -10.89 41.89
N LEU A 335 -18.92 -10.15 42.21
CA LEU A 335 -18.75 -9.47 43.49
C LEU A 335 -19.73 -8.29 43.65
N ALA A 336 -20.13 -7.64 42.55
CA ALA A 336 -21.15 -6.60 42.54
C ALA A 336 -22.54 -7.14 42.90
N ASP A 337 -22.91 -8.32 42.38
CA ASP A 337 -24.13 -9.03 42.78
C ASP A 337 -24.11 -9.49 44.25
N LEU A 338 -22.92 -9.65 44.84
CA LEU A 338 -22.71 -9.97 46.26
C LEU A 338 -22.52 -8.72 47.16
N GLY A 339 -22.78 -7.51 46.65
CA GLY A 339 -22.76 -6.27 47.42
C GLY A 339 -21.42 -5.53 47.47
N GLY A 340 -20.43 -5.93 46.67
CA GLY A 340 -19.22 -5.15 46.40
C GLY A 340 -19.48 -4.02 45.40
N SER A 341 -18.65 -2.97 45.38
CA SER A 341 -18.69 -1.97 44.30
C SER A 341 -17.97 -2.52 43.07
N PRO A 342 -18.58 -2.63 41.89
CA PRO A 342 -17.89 -3.09 40.69
C PRO A 342 -16.77 -2.11 40.31
N THR A 343 -15.57 -2.63 40.08
CA THR A 343 -14.55 -1.95 39.28
C THR A 343 -15.03 -1.95 37.84
N ALA A 344 -15.82 -0.94 37.46
CA ALA A 344 -16.33 -0.78 36.11
C ALA A 344 -15.18 -0.95 35.10
N SER A 345 -15.28 -1.96 34.23
CA SER A 345 -14.36 -2.18 33.12
C SER A 345 -14.03 -0.83 32.45
N ALA A 346 -12.73 -0.51 32.34
CA ALA A 346 -12.28 0.78 31.88
C ALA A 346 -12.74 1.01 30.43
N ARG A 347 -13.79 1.82 30.26
CA ARG A 347 -14.30 2.20 28.92
C ARG A 347 -13.59 3.45 28.42
N LEU A 348 -12.97 3.33 27.26
CA LEU A 348 -12.40 4.46 26.53
C LEU A 348 -13.53 5.32 25.95
N MET A 349 -13.47 6.64 26.20
CA MET A 349 -14.48 7.62 25.76
C MET A 349 -15.92 7.29 26.20
N GLY A 350 -16.08 6.50 27.27
CA GLY A 350 -17.38 6.04 27.76
C GLY A 350 -18.04 4.95 26.91
N TYR A 351 -17.36 4.45 25.87
CA TYR A 351 -17.93 3.52 24.89
C TYR A 351 -17.10 2.25 24.74
N TYR A 352 -15.84 2.35 24.33
CA TYR A 352 -15.05 1.19 23.90
C TYR A 352 -14.45 0.40 25.07
N THR A 353 -14.58 -0.92 25.05
CA THR A 353 -13.82 -1.83 25.94
C THR A 353 -12.50 -2.24 25.28
N ALA A 354 -11.54 -2.77 26.05
CA ALA A 354 -10.27 -3.25 25.51
C ALA A 354 -10.47 -4.38 24.48
N ALA A 355 -11.27 -5.39 24.84
CA ALA A 355 -11.68 -6.47 23.96
C ALA A 355 -12.43 -5.96 22.70
N GLY A 356 -13.25 -4.91 22.86
CA GLY A 356 -13.93 -4.29 21.73
C GLY A 356 -12.96 -3.61 20.75
N ILE A 357 -11.90 -2.96 21.25
CA ILE A 357 -10.84 -2.41 20.40
C ILE A 357 -10.06 -3.55 19.72
N GLU A 358 -9.70 -4.62 20.44
CA GLU A 358 -9.04 -5.80 19.86
C GLU A 358 -9.85 -6.39 18.71
N HIS A 359 -11.15 -6.61 18.94
CA HIS A 359 -12.08 -7.08 17.92
C HIS A 359 -12.11 -6.14 16.72
N GLY A 360 -12.17 -4.82 16.96
CA GLY A 360 -12.07 -3.82 15.90
C GLY A 360 -10.78 -3.95 15.08
N LEU A 361 -9.62 -4.01 15.74
CA LEU A 361 -8.31 -4.14 15.09
C LEU A 361 -8.19 -5.42 14.26
N GLU A 362 -8.75 -6.53 14.74
CA GLU A 362 -8.82 -7.79 14.00
C GLU A 362 -9.67 -7.64 12.74
N ARG A 363 -10.86 -7.04 12.86
CA ARG A 363 -11.80 -6.84 11.74
C ARG A 363 -11.27 -5.87 10.69
N TYR A 364 -10.50 -4.85 11.09
CA TYR A 364 -9.77 -3.98 10.17
C TYR A 364 -8.54 -4.66 9.53
N GLY A 365 -8.13 -5.85 10.01
CA GLY A 365 -6.98 -6.60 9.51
C GLY A 365 -5.63 -6.10 10.06
N ILE A 366 -5.64 -5.25 11.08
CA ILE A 366 -4.44 -4.70 11.70
C ILE A 366 -3.73 -5.79 12.52
N THR A 367 -4.47 -6.54 13.33
CA THR A 367 -3.91 -7.64 14.15
C THR A 367 -3.20 -8.68 13.28
N GLY A 368 -3.83 -9.12 12.19
CA GLY A 368 -3.22 -10.08 11.26
C GLY A 368 -1.96 -9.52 10.57
N HIS A 369 -1.89 -8.22 10.28
CA HIS A 369 -0.68 -7.62 9.75
C HIS A 369 0.46 -7.55 10.78
N LEU A 370 0.15 -7.21 12.02
CA LEU A 370 1.12 -7.21 13.13
C LEU A 370 1.69 -8.61 13.37
N GLN A 371 0.85 -9.65 13.33
CA GLN A 371 1.30 -11.04 13.40
C GLN A 371 2.27 -11.41 12.28
N ARG A 372 2.01 -10.93 11.06
CA ARG A 372 2.92 -11.14 9.93
C ARG A 372 4.21 -10.31 10.00
N LEU A 373 4.25 -9.26 10.80
CA LEU A 373 5.47 -8.57 11.23
C LEU A 373 6.20 -9.33 12.36
N GLY A 374 5.68 -10.50 12.75
CA GLY A 374 6.21 -11.40 13.76
C GLY A 374 5.83 -11.01 15.20
N PHE A 375 4.81 -10.17 15.39
CA PHE A 375 4.33 -9.82 16.74
C PHE A 375 3.25 -10.80 17.19
N GLU A 376 3.51 -11.50 18.28
CA GLU A 376 2.62 -12.50 18.85
C GLU A 376 1.96 -11.97 20.13
N ASP A 377 0.91 -12.66 20.61
CA ASP A 377 0.20 -12.33 21.85
C ASP A 377 -0.21 -10.84 21.93
N ILE A 378 -0.81 -10.33 20.85
CA ILE A 378 -1.24 -8.93 20.76
C ILE A 378 -2.41 -8.68 21.70
N ARG A 379 -2.26 -7.72 22.62
CA ARG A 379 -3.32 -7.31 23.56
C ARG A 379 -3.51 -5.81 23.62
N VAL A 380 -4.73 -5.37 23.92
CA VAL A 380 -5.07 -3.97 24.18
C VAL A 380 -5.27 -3.77 25.68
N VAL A 381 -4.69 -2.69 26.19
CA VAL A 381 -4.90 -2.22 27.56
C VAL A 381 -5.45 -0.80 27.50
N ILE A 382 -6.45 -0.52 28.35
CA ILE A 382 -7.00 0.83 28.54
C ILE A 382 -6.62 1.31 29.94
N ASP A 383 -5.93 2.45 30.02
CA ASP A 383 -5.61 3.14 31.27
C ASP A 383 -6.37 4.48 31.35
N ARG A 384 -6.88 4.80 32.55
CA ARG A 384 -7.59 6.05 32.86
C ARG A 384 -6.86 6.91 33.89
N ARG A 385 -5.61 6.60 34.22
CA ARG A 385 -4.79 7.46 35.11
C ARG A 385 -4.46 8.78 34.39
N GLY A 386 -5.25 9.82 34.66
CA GLY A 386 -5.03 11.19 34.14
C GLY A 386 -6.24 11.81 33.45
N LYS A 387 -6.00 12.88 32.67
CA LYS A 387 -6.98 13.44 31.73
C LYS A 387 -6.98 12.61 30.45
N GLY A 388 -8.16 12.35 29.88
CA GLY A 388 -8.33 11.51 28.69
C GLY A 388 -8.32 10.00 28.96
N GLY A 389 -8.36 9.23 27.88
CA GLY A 389 -8.26 7.78 27.90
C GLY A 389 -7.04 7.32 27.09
N ARG A 390 -6.24 6.44 27.69
CA ARG A 390 -5.01 5.90 27.08
C ARG A 390 -5.25 4.47 26.60
N ILE A 391 -4.94 4.21 25.34
CA ILE A 391 -4.94 2.89 24.72
C ILE A 391 -3.49 2.48 24.52
N ARG A 392 -3.15 1.25 24.92
CA ARG A 392 -1.86 0.62 24.58
C ARG A 392 -2.11 -0.69 23.86
N VAL A 393 -1.46 -0.87 22.72
CA VAL A 393 -1.37 -2.17 22.02
C VAL A 393 0.01 -2.74 22.36
N LEU A 394 0.01 -3.89 23.02
CA LEU A 394 1.20 -4.59 23.50
C LEU A 394 1.37 -5.91 22.76
N THR A 395 2.61 -6.43 22.72
CA THR A 395 2.96 -7.76 22.20
C THR A 395 3.82 -8.51 23.22
N GLY A 396 3.77 -9.84 23.19
CA GLY A 396 4.50 -10.70 24.14
C GLY A 396 3.86 -10.74 25.53
N ARG A 397 4.42 -11.54 26.44
CA ARG A 397 3.87 -11.74 27.79
C ARG A 397 4.68 -10.96 28.82
N GLU A 398 4.05 -10.60 29.94
CA GLU A 398 4.76 -10.00 31.08
C GLU A 398 5.83 -10.96 31.61
N PRO A 399 7.00 -10.47 32.08
CA PRO A 399 7.38 -9.05 32.22
C PRO A 399 7.98 -8.41 30.94
N ASP A 400 8.14 -9.18 29.86
CA ASP A 400 8.87 -8.77 28.65
C ASP A 400 7.97 -8.13 27.57
N ALA A 401 6.77 -7.69 27.96
CA ALA A 401 5.80 -7.16 27.01
C ALA A 401 6.29 -5.83 26.40
N GLN A 402 6.18 -5.72 25.08
CA GLN A 402 6.65 -4.55 24.34
C GLN A 402 5.47 -3.70 23.84
N LEU A 403 5.66 -2.39 23.84
CA LEU A 403 4.68 -1.43 23.33
C LEU A 403 4.80 -1.30 21.81
N LEU A 404 3.68 -1.48 21.11
CA LEU A 404 3.59 -1.26 19.66
C LEU A 404 2.86 0.04 19.32
N VAL A 405 1.76 0.30 20.02
CA VAL A 405 0.94 1.50 19.82
C VAL A 405 0.58 2.10 21.16
N GLU A 406 0.79 3.39 21.33
CA GLU A 406 0.19 4.16 22.42
C GLU A 406 -0.63 5.31 21.84
N CYS A 407 -1.87 5.43 22.27
CA CYS A 407 -2.76 6.49 21.84
C CYS A 407 -3.46 7.10 23.06
N VAL A 408 -3.34 8.40 23.25
CA VAL A 408 -4.05 9.15 24.30
C VAL A 408 -5.06 10.06 23.64
N VAL A 409 -6.34 9.87 23.98
CA VAL A 409 -7.44 10.62 23.39
C VAL A 409 -8.35 11.26 24.44
N GLU A 410 -8.91 12.40 24.09
CA GLU A 410 -9.91 13.10 24.89
C GLU A 410 -10.95 13.82 23.99
N ARG A 411 -11.94 14.46 24.63
CA ARG A 411 -12.88 15.33 23.94
C ARG A 411 -12.36 16.76 23.99
N LEU A 412 -12.26 17.41 22.84
CA LEU A 412 -11.99 18.83 22.74
C LEU A 412 -13.26 19.55 22.26
N ASP A 413 -13.68 20.59 22.98
CA ASP A 413 -14.66 21.54 22.48
C ASP A 413 -13.92 22.66 21.73
N LEU A 414 -14.26 22.83 20.46
CA LEU A 414 -13.75 23.92 19.63
C LEU A 414 -14.95 24.64 19.01
N ASP A 415 -15.25 25.84 19.53
CA ASP A 415 -16.38 26.67 19.10
C ASP A 415 -17.72 25.92 19.08
N GLY A 416 -17.98 25.11 20.11
CA GLY A 416 -19.21 24.31 20.24
C GLY A 416 -19.21 23.02 19.40
N ARG A 417 -18.13 22.73 18.68
CA ARG A 417 -17.93 21.45 17.96
C ARG A 417 -17.07 20.52 18.81
N GLN A 418 -17.62 19.34 19.09
CA GLN A 418 -16.93 18.30 19.86
C GLN A 418 -16.03 17.48 18.93
N LEU A 419 -14.75 17.35 19.27
CA LEU A 419 -13.71 16.68 18.50
C LEU A 419 -13.07 15.53 19.29
N LEU A 420 -12.63 14.48 18.57
CA LEU A 420 -11.73 13.48 19.15
C LEU A 420 -10.32 14.05 19.11
N TYR A 421 -9.83 14.53 20.25
CA TYR A 421 -8.51 15.12 20.33
C TYR A 421 -7.47 14.07 20.71
N ILE A 422 -6.42 13.96 19.89
CA ILE A 422 -5.28 13.06 20.06
C ILE A 422 -4.18 13.87 20.74
N GLU A 423 -3.97 13.60 22.02
CA GLU A 423 -2.88 14.20 22.79
C GLU A 423 -1.55 13.52 22.48
N TRP A 424 -1.58 12.21 22.21
CA TRP A 424 -0.39 11.43 21.88
C TRP A 424 -0.74 10.25 20.97
N LEU A 425 0.10 10.01 19.96
CA LEU A 425 0.05 8.82 19.13
C LEU A 425 1.46 8.35 18.79
N ALA A 426 1.84 7.21 19.35
CA ALA A 426 3.08 6.51 19.04
C ALA A 426 2.76 5.19 18.32
N LEU A 427 3.45 4.94 17.21
CA LEU A 427 3.34 3.72 16.39
C LEU A 427 4.75 3.23 16.11
N GLN A 428 5.24 2.30 16.92
CA GLN A 428 6.66 1.95 16.98
C GLN A 428 6.88 0.46 16.71
N ASN A 429 7.96 0.15 16.01
CA ASN A 429 8.41 -1.22 15.79
C ASN A 429 9.66 -1.48 16.64
N PRO A 430 9.53 -2.08 17.83
CA PRO A 430 10.65 -2.32 18.75
C PRO A 430 11.66 -3.34 18.23
N LYS A 431 11.35 -4.09 17.16
CA LYS A 431 12.30 -5.01 16.51
C LYS A 431 13.29 -4.28 15.60
N LEU A 432 13.03 -3.01 15.29
CA LEU A 432 13.89 -2.21 14.41
C LEU A 432 14.80 -1.30 15.21
N GLN A 433 16.01 -1.13 14.70
CA GLN A 433 16.96 -0.15 15.17
C GLN A 433 17.00 1.06 14.22
N ALA A 434 17.32 2.22 14.77
CA ALA A 434 17.56 3.42 13.99
C ALA A 434 18.80 3.23 13.09
N GLY A 435 18.75 3.78 11.88
CA GLY A 435 19.87 3.72 10.95
C GLY A 435 19.83 4.85 9.93
N PRO A 436 20.84 4.99 9.06
CA PRO A 436 20.91 6.05 8.05
C PRO A 436 19.70 6.07 7.11
N GLU A 437 19.17 4.90 6.76
CA GLU A 437 18.00 4.74 5.89
C GLU A 437 16.66 4.93 6.62
N ARG A 438 16.68 4.88 7.96
CA ARG A 438 15.51 5.10 8.82
C ARG A 438 15.93 5.88 10.07
N PRO A 439 16.27 7.17 9.90
CA PRO A 439 16.63 8.00 11.04
C PRO A 439 15.41 8.18 11.94
N LEU A 440 15.64 8.24 13.25
CA LEU A 440 14.60 8.66 14.18
C LEU A 440 14.34 10.15 13.98
N LEU A 441 13.07 10.49 13.76
CA LEU A 441 12.64 11.87 13.82
C LEU A 441 12.50 12.29 15.30
N PRO A 442 12.59 13.59 15.61
CA PRO A 442 12.41 14.08 16.98
C PRO A 442 11.13 13.52 17.63
N GLY A 443 11.27 12.91 18.83
CA GLY A 443 10.18 12.27 19.57
C GLY A 443 9.94 10.78 19.30
N GLN A 444 10.76 10.14 18.45
CA GLN A 444 10.70 8.68 18.22
C GLN A 444 11.76 7.93 19.04
N GLU A 445 11.38 6.81 19.65
CA GLU A 445 12.30 5.88 20.33
C GLU A 445 12.71 4.72 19.42
N HIS A 446 11.77 4.25 18.59
CA HIS A 446 11.99 3.21 17.58
C HIS A 446 11.46 3.65 16.21
N PRO A 447 11.95 3.06 15.11
CA PRO A 447 11.38 3.27 13.79
C PRO A 447 9.88 2.97 13.73
N GLY A 448 9.18 3.64 12.81
CA GLY A 448 7.73 3.57 12.70
C GLY A 448 7.20 2.18 12.32
N LEU A 449 6.01 1.85 12.84
CA LEU A 449 5.33 0.56 12.61
C LEU A 449 4.72 0.41 11.19
N GLY A 450 4.69 1.48 10.39
CA GLY A 450 4.11 1.44 9.03
C GLY A 450 2.57 1.46 8.97
N LEU A 451 1.91 1.72 10.11
CA LEU A 451 0.45 1.66 10.30
C LEU A 451 -0.22 3.02 10.53
N ALA A 452 0.46 4.14 10.22
CA ALA A 452 -0.07 5.48 10.47
C ALA A 452 -1.39 5.76 9.73
N ARG A 453 -1.52 5.31 8.48
CA ARG A 453 -2.76 5.48 7.71
C ARG A 453 -3.92 4.68 8.32
N GLU A 454 -3.70 3.42 8.67
CA GLU A 454 -4.71 2.58 9.33
C GLU A 454 -5.11 3.13 10.70
N ALA A 455 -4.15 3.55 11.52
CA ALA A 455 -4.43 4.14 12.83
C ALA A 455 -5.28 5.41 12.70
N SER A 456 -4.96 6.27 11.71
CA SER A 456 -5.74 7.47 11.41
C SER A 456 -7.17 7.12 11.01
N GLU A 457 -7.35 6.11 10.15
CA GLU A 457 -8.69 5.65 9.76
C GLU A 457 -9.48 5.08 10.93
N VAL A 458 -8.85 4.28 11.82
CA VAL A 458 -9.53 3.79 13.05
C VAL A 458 -10.03 4.97 13.88
N LEU A 459 -9.21 6.00 14.08
CA LEU A 459 -9.57 7.19 14.85
C LEU A 459 -10.70 8.00 14.19
N LEU A 460 -10.73 8.10 12.86
CA LEU A 460 -11.83 8.71 12.12
C LEU A 460 -13.13 7.93 12.28
N GLN A 461 -13.09 6.60 12.19
CA GLN A 461 -14.28 5.77 12.42
C GLN A 461 -14.74 5.84 13.89
N MET A 462 -13.81 5.98 14.86
CA MET A 462 -14.15 6.23 16.25
C MET A 462 -14.85 7.58 16.43
N ALA A 463 -14.33 8.65 15.82
CA ALA A 463 -14.96 9.96 15.87
C ALA A 463 -16.39 9.94 15.29
N ARG A 464 -16.58 9.29 14.13
CA ARG A 464 -17.92 9.08 13.54
C ARG A 464 -18.85 8.33 14.49
N ARG A 465 -18.40 7.21 15.05
CA ARG A 465 -19.21 6.37 15.94
C ARG A 465 -19.60 7.09 17.24
N LEU A 466 -18.73 7.97 17.74
CA LEU A 466 -18.97 8.79 18.92
C LEU A 466 -19.75 10.09 18.60
N ASN A 467 -20.23 10.25 17.37
CA ASN A 467 -20.95 11.43 16.88
C ASN A 467 -20.16 12.75 17.09
N LEU A 468 -18.86 12.71 16.81
CA LEU A 468 -17.95 13.85 16.89
C LEU A 468 -17.82 14.54 15.53
N SER A 469 -17.42 15.81 15.53
CA SER A 469 -17.29 16.63 14.31
C SER A 469 -16.00 16.38 13.53
N GLY A 470 -15.03 15.69 14.13
CA GLY A 470 -13.70 15.52 13.56
C GLY A 470 -12.70 14.89 14.52
N VAL A 471 -11.50 14.70 14.00
CA VAL A 471 -10.31 14.28 14.76
C VAL A 471 -9.33 15.44 14.79
N ALA A 472 -8.86 15.80 15.98
CA ALA A 472 -7.97 16.93 16.20
C ALA A 472 -6.68 16.48 16.87
N PHE A 473 -5.58 17.19 16.64
CA PHE A 473 -4.32 16.95 17.34
C PHE A 473 -3.43 18.19 17.22
N ARG A 474 -2.37 18.28 18.03
CA ARG A 474 -1.40 19.38 17.97
C ARG A 474 -0.03 18.84 17.53
N PRO A 475 0.40 19.02 16.27
CA PRO A 475 1.70 18.55 15.81
C PRO A 475 2.82 19.31 16.51
N ALA A 476 3.52 18.62 17.43
CA ALA A 476 4.71 19.14 18.07
C ALA A 476 5.85 19.42 17.07
N TRP A 477 5.83 18.79 15.90
CA TRP A 477 6.87 18.88 14.87
C TRP A 477 6.32 19.08 13.46
N TYR A 478 7.13 19.68 12.58
CA TYR A 478 6.79 19.90 11.17
C TYR A 478 6.43 18.61 10.42
N HIS A 479 7.21 17.53 10.57
CA HIS A 479 6.92 16.26 9.88
C HIS A 479 5.56 15.67 10.25
N THR A 480 5.11 15.88 11.50
CA THR A 480 3.81 15.40 11.97
C THR A 480 2.68 16.13 11.23
N ALA A 481 2.78 17.46 11.10
CA ALA A 481 1.85 18.27 10.31
C ALA A 481 1.92 17.91 8.81
N TYR A 482 3.13 17.79 8.27
CA TYR A 482 3.37 17.43 6.86
C TYR A 482 2.70 16.11 6.49
N THR A 483 2.80 15.09 7.34
CA THR A 483 2.28 13.75 7.04
C THR A 483 0.77 13.73 6.82
N VAL A 484 0.02 14.60 7.49
CA VAL A 484 -1.46 14.65 7.42
C VAL A 484 -2.00 15.83 6.61
N ARG A 485 -1.13 16.61 5.96
CA ARG A 485 -1.48 17.89 5.28
C ARG A 485 -2.62 17.83 4.26
N HIS A 486 -2.90 16.65 3.71
CA HIS A 486 -3.95 16.45 2.71
C HIS A 486 -5.33 16.21 3.31
N SER A 487 -5.40 15.94 4.62
CA SER A 487 -6.63 15.56 5.31
C SER A 487 -6.89 16.38 6.58
N CYS A 488 -5.86 17.03 7.12
CA CYS A 488 -5.95 17.93 8.26
C CYS A 488 -5.46 19.33 7.87
N ARG A 489 -6.06 20.35 8.49
CA ARG A 489 -5.60 21.75 8.40
C ARG A 489 -5.54 22.39 9.78
N PHE A 490 -4.66 23.36 9.98
CA PHE A 490 -4.66 24.18 11.19
C PHE A 490 -6.00 24.93 11.31
N VAL A 491 -6.48 25.07 12.54
CA VAL A 491 -7.72 25.80 12.82
C VAL A 491 -7.54 27.29 12.59
N ASP A 492 -6.38 27.84 12.95
CA ASP A 492 -6.05 29.23 12.67
C ASP A 492 -5.66 29.41 11.19
N PRO A 493 -6.34 30.31 10.45
CA PRO A 493 -6.11 30.46 9.02
C PRO A 493 -4.76 31.11 8.69
N ALA A 494 -4.22 31.98 9.53
CA ALA A 494 -2.88 32.54 9.33
C ALA A 494 -1.82 31.44 9.53
N ARG A 495 -1.98 30.63 10.59
CA ARG A 495 -1.09 29.50 10.84
C ARG A 495 -1.11 28.48 9.69
N GLN A 496 -2.30 28.18 9.15
CA GLN A 496 -2.46 27.33 7.97
C GLN A 496 -1.80 27.96 6.73
N GLY A 497 -1.99 29.26 6.49
CA GLY A 497 -1.35 29.97 5.38
C GLY A 497 0.18 29.95 5.43
N ARG A 498 0.77 30.13 6.62
CA ARG A 498 2.23 29.96 6.82
C ARG A 498 2.68 28.54 6.54
N PHE A 499 1.93 27.54 7.01
CA PHE A 499 2.26 26.14 6.75
C PHE A 499 2.24 25.82 5.24
N GLU A 500 1.23 26.30 4.51
CA GLU A 500 1.17 26.13 3.05
C GLU A 500 2.29 26.88 2.32
N ALA A 501 2.72 28.03 2.83
CA ALA A 501 3.90 28.72 2.32
C ALA A 501 5.18 27.90 2.55
N MET A 502 5.36 27.26 3.71
CA MET A 502 6.46 26.31 3.93
C MET A 502 6.41 25.15 2.91
N LEU A 503 5.24 24.56 2.67
CA LEU A 503 5.06 23.49 1.67
C LEU A 503 5.45 23.95 0.26
N ARG A 504 5.11 25.19 -0.10
CA ARG A 504 5.47 25.81 -1.39
C ARG A 504 6.98 26.02 -1.49
N ASP A 505 7.57 26.66 -0.48
CA ASP A 505 8.96 27.13 -0.53
C ASP A 505 9.96 25.98 -0.35
N PHE A 506 9.59 24.95 0.41
CA PHE A 506 10.40 23.75 0.64
C PHE A 506 9.97 22.53 -0.20
N LYS A 507 9.23 22.74 -1.29
CA LYS A 507 8.67 21.65 -2.12
C LYS A 507 9.72 20.63 -2.59
N GLN A 508 10.97 21.07 -2.81
CA GLN A 508 12.07 20.24 -3.29
C GLN A 508 13.01 19.76 -2.17
N ALA A 509 12.82 20.23 -0.94
CA ALA A 509 13.69 19.86 0.17
C ALA A 509 13.25 18.53 0.82
N PRO A 510 14.19 17.67 1.25
CA PRO A 510 13.89 16.49 2.04
C PRO A 510 13.12 16.81 3.32
N LEU A 511 12.13 15.98 3.66
CA LEU A 511 11.27 16.20 4.83
C LEU A 511 12.06 16.21 6.14
N ASP A 512 13.05 15.33 6.27
CA ASP A 512 13.87 15.22 7.47
C ASP A 512 14.81 16.42 7.63
N GLU A 513 15.30 16.99 6.53
CA GLU A 513 16.08 18.23 6.54
C GLU A 513 15.26 19.39 7.10
N ILE A 514 14.06 19.63 6.55
CA ILE A 514 13.19 20.72 7.01
C ILE A 514 12.73 20.49 8.44
N THR A 515 12.46 19.24 8.81
CA THR A 515 12.08 18.89 10.19
C THR A 515 13.20 19.22 11.17
N ARG A 516 14.44 18.86 10.86
CA ARG A 516 15.60 19.20 11.69
C ARG A 516 15.84 20.71 11.71
N ALA A 517 15.80 21.38 10.57
CA ALA A 517 15.94 22.83 10.50
C ALA A 517 14.89 23.56 11.34
N THR A 518 13.66 23.06 11.35
CA THR A 518 12.58 23.56 12.18
C THR A 518 12.88 23.36 13.68
N ALA A 519 13.39 22.19 14.06
CA ALA A 519 13.78 21.88 15.43
C ALA A 519 14.99 22.71 15.91
N ASP A 520 15.95 22.96 15.02
CA ASP A 520 17.19 23.68 15.30
C ASP A 520 17.01 25.22 15.24
N GLY A 521 15.81 25.72 14.94
CA GLY A 521 15.56 27.17 14.79
C GLY A 521 16.21 27.79 13.55
N ARG A 522 16.45 27.00 12.49
CA ARG A 522 17.10 27.41 11.24
C ARG A 522 16.13 27.82 10.13
N ILE A 523 14.83 27.86 10.41
CA ILE A 523 13.81 28.33 9.47
C ILE A 523 13.69 29.85 9.59
N LEU A 524 13.73 30.53 8.45
CA LEU A 524 13.50 31.97 8.36
C LEU A 524 12.15 32.23 7.68
N MET A 525 11.37 33.15 8.22
CA MET A 525 10.17 33.73 7.60
C MET A 525 10.45 35.19 7.31
N ASN A 526 10.47 35.56 6.02
CA ASN A 526 10.84 36.92 5.57
C ASN A 526 12.16 37.40 6.22
N ASP A 527 13.19 36.56 6.15
CA ASP A 527 14.55 36.78 6.68
C ASP A 527 14.67 36.91 8.21
N VAL A 528 13.60 36.60 8.95
CA VAL A 528 13.59 36.57 10.42
C VAL A 528 13.41 35.14 10.91
N THR A 529 14.15 34.74 11.94
CA THR A 529 14.01 33.41 12.55
C THR A 529 12.56 33.13 12.94
N TYR A 530 12.03 32.01 12.45
CA TYR A 530 10.68 31.55 12.69
C TYR A 530 10.70 30.26 13.51
N PRO A 531 10.20 30.27 14.75
CA PRO A 531 10.04 29.05 15.53
C PRO A 531 8.88 28.21 14.98
N TRP A 532 8.94 26.89 15.14
CA TRP A 532 7.75 26.07 14.95
C TRP A 532 6.67 26.50 15.93
N GLU A 533 5.48 26.74 15.42
CA GLU A 533 4.28 27.04 16.21
C GLU A 533 3.38 25.79 16.20
N PRO A 534 3.43 24.91 17.21
CA PRO A 534 2.46 23.83 17.35
C PRO A 534 1.08 24.45 17.59
N GLU A 535 0.09 24.09 16.79
CA GLU A 535 -1.31 24.53 16.93
C GLU A 535 -2.27 23.41 16.57
N VAL A 536 -3.56 23.55 16.93
CA VAL A 536 -4.53 22.48 16.65
C VAL A 536 -4.74 22.34 15.14
N MET A 537 -4.52 21.13 14.63
CA MET A 537 -4.96 20.70 13.31
C MET A 537 -6.17 19.78 13.42
N VAL A 538 -7.11 19.90 12.48
CA VAL A 538 -8.35 19.12 12.49
C VAL A 538 -8.59 18.46 11.14
N HIS A 539 -8.90 17.16 11.18
CA HIS A 539 -9.64 16.47 10.12
C HIS A 539 -11.14 16.60 10.39
N TRP A 540 -11.81 17.45 9.62
CA TRP A 540 -13.25 17.66 9.76
C TRP A 540 -14.03 16.56 9.05
N LEU A 541 -14.98 15.93 9.74
CA LEU A 541 -15.85 14.92 9.14
C LEU A 541 -16.98 15.55 8.29
N ASN A 542 -17.45 16.74 8.68
CA ASN A 542 -18.63 17.39 8.10
C ASN A 542 -18.39 18.87 7.77
N GLY A 543 -17.46 19.17 6.86
CA GLY A 543 -17.19 20.54 6.40
C GLY A 543 -16.47 21.41 7.45
N GLY A 544 -15.21 21.75 7.16
CA GLY A 544 -14.43 22.69 7.97
C GLY A 544 -14.96 24.12 7.89
N PRO A 545 -14.40 25.04 8.70
CA PRO A 545 -14.61 26.49 8.54
C PRO A 545 -14.39 26.98 7.09
N ASP A 546 -15.04 28.07 6.68
CA ASP A 546 -14.81 28.72 5.38
C ASP A 546 -13.85 29.89 5.54
N ASP A 547 -12.55 29.63 5.35
CA ASP A 547 -11.43 30.51 5.71
C ASP A 547 -10.34 30.58 4.63
N GLU A 548 -10.61 30.03 3.43
CA GLU A 548 -9.65 29.92 2.31
C GLU A 548 -9.07 31.28 1.87
N ALA A 549 -9.88 32.34 1.88
CA ALA A 549 -9.41 33.67 1.52
C ALA A 549 -8.34 34.20 2.50
N ALA A 550 -8.50 33.94 3.80
CA ALA A 550 -7.54 34.35 4.82
C ALA A 550 -6.25 33.51 4.75
N ILE A 551 -6.38 32.19 4.54
CA ILE A 551 -5.26 31.27 4.32
C ILE A 551 -4.44 31.72 3.11
N ALA A 552 -5.09 31.99 1.99
CA ALA A 552 -4.43 32.42 0.76
C ALA A 552 -3.70 33.76 0.92
N ALA A 553 -4.31 34.73 1.63
CA ALA A 553 -3.71 36.02 1.90
C ALA A 553 -2.40 35.88 2.69
N GLU A 554 -2.40 35.13 3.80
CA GLU A 554 -1.20 34.90 4.61
C GLU A 554 -0.13 34.12 3.83
N ARG A 555 -0.54 33.06 3.12
CA ARG A 555 0.38 32.25 2.28
C ARG A 555 1.10 33.12 1.26
N CYS A 556 0.42 34.09 0.66
CA CYS A 556 1.02 35.01 -0.31
C CYS A 556 1.96 36.02 0.37
N ALA A 557 1.67 36.45 1.59
CA ALA A 557 2.42 37.47 2.34
C ALA A 557 3.77 36.98 2.89
N VAL A 558 3.95 35.68 3.09
CA VAL A 558 5.18 35.13 3.70
C VAL A 558 6.03 34.32 2.73
N ARG A 559 7.35 34.33 2.95
CA ARG A 559 8.34 33.48 2.26
C ARG A 559 9.23 32.80 3.29
N PHE A 560 9.53 31.52 3.07
CA PHE A 560 10.39 30.73 3.92
C PHE A 560 11.72 30.39 3.24
N SER A 561 12.79 30.40 4.03
CA SER A 561 14.14 30.00 3.62
C SER A 561 14.89 29.30 4.75
N LEU A 562 15.99 28.63 4.42
CA LEU A 562 16.91 28.03 5.40
C LEU A 562 18.03 29.02 5.71
N ALA A 563 18.32 29.21 6.99
CA ALA A 563 19.54 29.90 7.41
C ALA A 563 20.77 29.09 6.97
N THR A 564 21.77 29.77 6.38
CA THR A 564 23.08 29.16 6.10
C THR A 564 23.74 28.72 7.41
N PRO A 565 24.35 27.52 7.47
CA PRO A 565 25.12 27.12 8.65
C PRO A 565 26.17 28.19 8.95
N SER A 566 26.24 28.64 10.20
CA SER A 566 27.36 29.46 10.66
C SER A 566 28.66 28.64 10.54
N GLU A 567 29.64 29.18 9.81
CA GLU A 567 31.00 28.62 9.65
C GLU A 567 31.71 28.35 10.98
#